data_AF-A0A7V4HQX1-F1
#
_entry.id   AF-A0A7V4HQX1-F1
#
_cell.length_a   1.000
_cell.length_b   1.000
_cell.length_c   1.000
_cell.angle_alpha   90.00
_cell.angle_beta   90.00
_cell.angle_gamma   90.00
#
_symmetry.space_group_name_H-M   'P 1'
#
loop_
_entity.id
_entity.type
_entity.pdbx_description
1 polymer ?
#
loop_
_entity_poly.entity_id
_entity_poly.type
_entity_poly.pdbx_seq_one_letter_code
_entity_poly.pdbx_strand_id
1 'polypeptide(L)'
;MRRETPPPSLLGPWQVQCSPSIARARLLTDARLPPPLGKRPRREEVPADGCLCAFCGAKCCRYFALPIDTPTDWADFDSIRWFLFHDRAAVFIEKGDWYLLVYTPCKHLREDNRCSIYDERPQICRDYSTGDCEYEDDWVYDHYFETSEQVEEYAEAVLGPRDGRTLRSPKPGENGFGDRGPGRGNSRSSLPRLRRRRLSGRNGSPPNS
;
A
#
# COMPACT_ATOMS: atom_id res chain seq x y z
N MET A 1 33.86 51.64 34.12
CA MET A 1 33.17 50.33 34.12
C MET A 1 32.52 50.14 32.76
N ARG A 2 32.98 49.13 32.04
CA ARG A 2 32.67 48.87 30.63
C ARG A 2 31.19 48.50 30.49
N ARG A 3 30.48 49.18 29.60
CA ARG A 3 29.16 48.74 29.12
C ARG A 3 29.44 47.84 27.92
N GLU A 4 29.15 46.57 28.07
CA GLU A 4 29.31 45.56 27.02
C GLU A 4 28.24 45.76 25.94
N THR A 5 28.67 45.77 24.69
CA THR A 5 27.84 45.79 23.49
C THR A 5 27.24 44.40 23.23
N PRO A 6 25.94 44.26 22.92
CA PRO A 6 25.35 42.98 22.55
C PRO A 6 25.81 42.50 21.16
N PRO A 7 25.82 41.17 20.90
CA PRO A 7 26.31 40.61 19.66
C PRO A 7 25.37 40.91 18.47
N PRO A 8 25.91 41.09 17.25
CA PRO A 8 25.11 41.36 16.07
C PRO A 8 24.32 40.11 15.63
N SER A 9 23.07 40.39 15.25
CA SER A 9 22.05 39.51 14.70
C SER A 9 22.53 38.62 13.55
N LEU A 10 22.24 37.32 13.66
CA LEU A 10 22.30 36.33 12.58
C LEU A 10 21.13 36.55 11.61
N LEU A 11 21.27 37.53 10.71
CA LEU A 11 20.47 37.64 9.50
C LEU A 11 21.41 37.93 8.33
N GLY A 12 22.06 36.87 7.84
CA GLY A 12 22.77 36.89 6.57
C GLY A 12 21.85 36.38 5.44
N PRO A 13 21.78 37.06 4.28
CA PRO A 13 21.00 36.59 3.14
C PRO A 13 21.70 35.37 2.51
N TRP A 14 20.92 34.31 2.27
CA TRP A 14 21.31 33.18 1.42
C TRP A 14 21.49 33.67 -0.01
N GLN A 15 22.67 34.21 -0.31
CA GLN A 15 23.14 34.41 -1.68
C GLN A 15 23.49 33.04 -2.26
N VAL A 16 22.55 32.47 -3.00
CA VAL A 16 22.80 31.37 -3.93
C VAL A 16 23.70 31.92 -5.04
N GLN A 17 25.01 31.72 -4.90
CA GLN A 17 25.94 31.92 -6.00
C GLN A 17 25.90 30.66 -6.89
N CYS A 18 25.09 30.72 -7.96
CA CYS A 18 25.27 29.87 -9.12
C CYS A 18 26.52 30.34 -9.87
N SER A 19 27.67 29.68 -9.67
CA SER A 19 28.82 29.83 -10.56
C SER A 19 28.63 28.98 -11.83
N PRO A 20 28.66 29.58 -13.04
CA PRO A 20 28.71 28.82 -14.28
C PRO A 20 30.19 28.58 -14.64
N SER A 21 30.66 27.35 -14.46
CA SER A 21 31.96 26.94 -14.98
C SER A 21 31.95 25.46 -15.35
N ILE A 22 31.60 25.25 -16.62
CA ILE A 22 32.07 24.23 -17.56
C ILE A 22 32.98 23.16 -16.95
N ALA A 23 32.41 22.00 -16.64
CA ALA A 23 33.13 20.74 -16.63
C ALA A 23 32.59 19.88 -17.78
N ARG A 24 33.48 19.60 -18.74
CA ARG A 24 33.33 18.76 -19.92
C ARG A 24 32.30 17.64 -19.76
N ALA A 25 31.36 17.59 -20.70
CA ALA A 25 30.63 16.38 -21.04
C ALA A 25 31.64 15.28 -21.42
N ARG A 26 32.03 14.47 -20.44
CA ARG A 26 32.57 13.14 -20.69
C ARG A 26 31.39 12.29 -21.13
N LEU A 27 31.46 11.80 -22.35
CA LEU A 27 30.70 10.68 -22.87
C LEU A 27 30.50 9.66 -21.76
N LEU A 28 29.26 9.52 -21.29
CA LEU A 28 28.83 8.36 -20.53
C LEU A 28 28.95 7.18 -21.49
N THR A 29 30.12 6.54 -21.47
CA THR A 29 30.31 5.24 -22.07
C THR A 29 29.47 4.29 -21.25
N ASP A 30 28.35 3.94 -21.84
CA ASP A 30 27.42 2.93 -21.41
C ASP A 30 28.15 1.62 -21.09
N ALA A 31 27.52 0.85 -20.20
CA ALA A 31 27.77 -0.56 -19.92
C ALA A 31 29.11 -0.97 -19.28
N ARG A 32 29.27 -0.64 -17.99
CA ARG A 32 29.58 -1.72 -17.04
C ARG A 32 28.26 -2.37 -16.65
N LEU A 33 27.67 -3.13 -17.57
CA LEU A 33 26.72 -4.14 -17.12
C LEU A 33 27.46 -4.99 -16.07
N PRO A 34 26.85 -5.28 -14.91
CA PRO A 34 27.39 -6.30 -14.03
C PRO A 34 27.64 -7.56 -14.86
N PRO A 35 28.74 -8.30 -14.62
CA PRO A 35 29.01 -9.54 -15.35
C PRO A 35 27.75 -10.41 -15.32
N PRO A 36 27.38 -11.08 -16.43
CA PRO A 36 26.22 -11.94 -16.43
C PRO A 36 26.40 -12.92 -15.28
N LEU A 37 25.50 -12.83 -14.29
CA LEU A 37 25.43 -13.82 -13.23
C LEU A 37 25.34 -15.16 -13.96
N GLY A 38 26.36 -16.00 -13.81
CA GLY A 38 26.38 -17.31 -14.45
C GLY A 38 25.05 -18.03 -14.21
N LYS A 39 24.66 -18.91 -15.14
CA LYS A 39 23.36 -19.60 -15.07
C LYS A 39 23.17 -20.17 -13.66
N ARG A 40 22.16 -19.65 -12.93
CA ARG A 40 21.82 -20.16 -11.60
C ARG A 40 21.45 -21.64 -11.74
N PRO A 41 22.07 -22.55 -10.95
CA PRO A 41 21.73 -23.96 -11.03
C PRO A 41 20.29 -24.18 -10.57
N ARG A 42 19.61 -25.17 -11.15
CA ARG A 42 18.30 -25.62 -10.63
C ARG A 42 18.48 -26.41 -9.35
N ARG A 43 17.42 -26.62 -8.57
CA ARG A 43 17.46 -27.39 -7.34
C ARG A 43 18.01 -28.79 -7.58
N GLU A 44 17.62 -29.45 -8.66
CA GLU A 44 18.06 -30.81 -8.99
C GLU A 44 19.55 -30.90 -9.35
N GLU A 45 20.16 -29.78 -9.76
CA GLU A 45 21.58 -29.70 -10.12
C GLU A 45 22.47 -29.49 -8.88
N VAL A 46 21.89 -29.14 -7.72
CA VAL A 46 22.59 -28.92 -6.45
C VAL A 46 22.46 -30.18 -5.59
N PRO A 47 23.56 -30.69 -4.98
CA PRO A 47 23.49 -31.80 -4.02
C PRO A 47 22.42 -31.58 -2.94
N ALA A 48 21.78 -32.66 -2.49
CA ALA A 48 20.66 -32.57 -1.54
C ALA A 48 21.06 -31.88 -0.22
N ASP A 49 22.30 -32.10 0.24
CA ASP A 49 22.96 -31.49 1.39
C ASP A 49 23.50 -30.07 1.11
N GLY A 50 23.51 -29.66 -0.16
CA GLY A 50 23.94 -28.34 -0.59
C GLY A 50 22.91 -27.26 -0.26
N CYS A 51 23.38 -26.14 0.30
CA CYS A 51 22.55 -24.97 0.60
C CYS A 51 22.32 -24.13 -0.67
N LEU A 52 21.08 -24.05 -1.15
CA LEU A 52 20.68 -23.22 -2.30
C LEU A 52 21.03 -21.74 -2.13
N CYS A 53 21.08 -21.25 -0.90
CA CYS A 53 21.43 -19.85 -0.62
C CYS A 53 22.85 -19.50 -1.11
N ALA A 54 23.74 -20.48 -1.32
CA ALA A 54 25.05 -20.24 -1.91
C ALA A 54 25.00 -19.78 -3.38
N PHE A 55 23.88 -20.04 -4.07
CA PHE A 55 23.65 -19.72 -5.48
C PHE A 55 22.51 -18.71 -5.69
N CYS A 56 21.87 -18.28 -4.61
CA CYS A 56 20.71 -17.38 -4.61
C CYS A 56 21.14 -15.91 -4.58
N GLY A 57 20.33 -15.02 -5.17
CA GLY A 57 20.46 -13.56 -5.03
C GLY A 57 20.03 -13.00 -3.66
N ALA A 58 19.97 -13.86 -2.63
CA ALA A 58 19.53 -13.57 -1.28
C ALA A 58 18.11 -12.97 -1.16
N LYS A 59 17.14 -13.51 -1.91
CA LYS A 59 15.75 -13.01 -1.94
C LYS A 59 15.13 -12.90 -0.54
N CYS A 60 15.08 -14.01 0.21
CA CYS A 60 14.54 -14.05 1.57
C CYS A 60 15.34 -13.26 2.62
N CYS A 61 16.56 -12.81 2.30
CA CYS A 61 17.33 -11.91 3.18
C CYS A 61 17.07 -10.42 2.89
N ARG A 62 16.23 -10.11 1.90
CA ARG A 62 15.90 -8.74 1.46
C ARG A 62 14.53 -8.25 1.92
N TYR A 63 13.79 -9.10 2.62
CA TYR A 63 12.54 -8.79 3.28
C TYR A 63 12.37 -9.69 4.51
N PHE A 64 11.37 -9.38 5.33
CA PHE A 64 10.83 -10.34 6.29
C PHE A 64 9.31 -10.36 6.14
N ALA A 65 8.72 -11.53 6.40
CA ALA A 65 7.27 -11.71 6.42
C ALA A 65 6.84 -12.10 7.83
N LEU A 66 5.75 -11.50 8.31
CA LEU A 66 5.15 -11.81 9.60
C LEU A 66 3.70 -12.21 9.41
N PRO A 67 3.23 -13.28 10.05
CA PRO A 67 1.81 -13.59 10.05
C PRO A 67 1.03 -12.45 10.72
N ILE A 68 -0.10 -12.09 10.13
CA ILE A 68 -1.07 -11.15 10.69
C ILE A 68 -2.42 -11.84 10.83
N ASP A 69 -3.28 -11.31 11.69
CA ASP A 69 -4.63 -11.84 11.86
C ASP A 69 -5.45 -11.69 10.57
N THR A 70 -6.30 -12.67 10.29
CA THR A 70 -7.24 -12.61 9.16
C THR A 70 -8.22 -11.45 9.38
N PRO A 71 -8.33 -10.48 8.45
CA PRO A 71 -9.25 -9.37 8.59
C PRO A 71 -10.70 -9.84 8.49
N THR A 72 -11.53 -9.40 9.44
CA THR A 72 -12.94 -9.80 9.55
C THR A 72 -13.90 -8.64 9.30
N ASP A 73 -13.46 -7.41 9.52
CA ASP A 73 -14.26 -6.21 9.34
C ASP A 73 -13.49 -5.07 8.65
N TRP A 74 -14.17 -3.95 8.42
CA TRP A 74 -13.60 -2.79 7.75
C TRP A 74 -12.44 -2.15 8.51
N ALA A 75 -12.41 -2.22 9.84
CA ALA A 75 -11.34 -1.65 10.64
C ALA A 75 -10.06 -2.50 10.52
N ASP A 76 -10.20 -3.82 10.43
CA ASP A 76 -9.08 -4.72 10.13
C ASP A 76 -8.49 -4.41 8.74
N PHE A 77 -9.34 -4.26 7.72
CA PHE A 77 -8.90 -3.87 6.38
C PHE A 77 -8.26 -2.48 6.35
N ASP A 78 -8.77 -1.51 7.13
CA ASP A 78 -8.15 -0.19 7.25
C ASP A 78 -6.75 -0.25 7.87
N SER A 79 -6.50 -1.21 8.78
CA SER A 79 -5.17 -1.47 9.33
C SER A 79 -4.21 -2.00 8.27
N ILE A 80 -4.67 -2.93 7.42
CA ILE A 80 -3.91 -3.44 6.28
C ILE A 80 -3.60 -2.32 5.28
N ARG A 81 -4.59 -1.49 4.95
CA ARG A 81 -4.40 -0.30 4.10
C ARG A 81 -3.34 0.63 4.67
N TRP A 82 -3.37 0.87 5.98
CA TRP A 82 -2.36 1.69 6.65
C TRP A 82 -0.95 1.12 6.53
N PHE A 83 -0.77 -0.21 6.60
CA PHE A 83 0.54 -0.83 6.32
C PHE A 83 1.03 -0.46 4.92
N LEU A 84 0.15 -0.55 3.91
CA LEU A 84 0.47 -0.30 2.50
C LEU A 84 0.61 1.18 2.13
N PHE A 85 0.38 2.12 3.05
CA PHE A 85 0.79 3.52 2.85
C PHE A 85 2.31 3.73 2.92
N HIS A 86 3.07 2.69 3.29
CA HIS A 86 4.52 2.74 3.37
C HIS A 86 5.12 2.02 2.15
N ASP A 87 5.99 2.72 1.41
CA ASP A 87 6.59 2.28 0.12
C ASP A 87 7.25 0.88 0.09
N ARG A 88 7.53 0.28 1.25
CA ARG A 88 8.27 -0.97 1.38
C ARG A 88 7.48 -2.06 2.09
N ALA A 89 6.15 -2.01 1.96
CA ALA A 89 5.24 -3.01 2.50
C ALA A 89 4.42 -3.65 1.37
N ALA A 90 4.13 -4.94 1.53
CA ALA A 90 3.15 -5.68 0.76
C ALA A 90 2.40 -6.61 1.73
N VAL A 91 1.20 -7.04 1.36
CA VAL A 91 0.44 -8.04 2.12
C VAL A 91 0.04 -9.15 1.18
N PHE A 92 0.22 -10.40 1.59
CA PHE A 92 -0.13 -11.54 0.75
C PHE A 92 -0.90 -12.60 1.54
N ILE A 93 -1.61 -13.44 0.79
CA ILE A 93 -2.37 -14.57 1.33
C ILE A 93 -1.78 -15.85 0.75
N GLU A 94 -1.49 -16.79 1.63
CA GLU A 94 -1.07 -18.14 1.26
C GLU A 94 -1.86 -19.16 2.07
N LYS A 95 -2.60 -20.04 1.37
CA LYS A 95 -3.40 -21.12 1.99
C LYS A 95 -4.40 -20.60 3.03
N GLY A 96 -4.89 -19.38 2.83
CA GLY A 96 -5.81 -18.67 3.74
C GLY A 96 -5.13 -17.90 4.87
N ASP A 97 -3.82 -18.07 5.10
CA ASP A 97 -3.06 -17.32 6.09
C ASP A 97 -2.60 -15.97 5.52
N TRP A 98 -2.65 -14.93 6.35
CA TRP A 98 -2.30 -13.57 5.96
C TRP A 98 -0.92 -13.21 6.46
N TYR A 99 -0.15 -12.53 5.61
CA TYR A 99 1.21 -12.12 5.93
C TYR A 99 1.47 -10.66 5.55
N LEU A 100 2.10 -9.92 6.46
CA LEU A 100 2.71 -8.64 6.17
C LEU A 100 4.16 -8.85 5.75
N LEU A 101 4.49 -8.42 4.53
CA LEU A 101 5.83 -8.46 3.98
C LEU A 101 6.44 -7.07 4.01
N VAL A 102 7.61 -6.94 4.64
CA VAL A 102 8.36 -5.68 4.70
C VAL A 102 9.67 -5.83 3.96
N TYR A 103 9.83 -5.06 2.89
CA TYR A 103 11.03 -5.04 2.06
C TYR A 103 12.14 -4.25 2.72
N THR A 104 13.00 -4.93 3.47
CA THR A 104 14.21 -4.31 4.02
C THR A 104 15.39 -5.29 4.02
N PRO A 105 16.56 -4.90 3.47
CA PRO A 105 17.71 -5.78 3.45
C PRO A 105 18.25 -6.03 4.85
N CYS A 106 18.54 -7.30 5.16
CA CYS A 106 19.21 -7.67 6.38
C CYS A 106 20.58 -6.96 6.49
N LYS A 107 20.85 -6.33 7.64
CA LYS A 107 22.11 -5.62 7.91
C LYS A 107 23.37 -6.51 7.87
N HIS A 108 23.18 -7.83 7.95
CA HIS A 108 24.26 -8.82 7.89
C HIS A 108 24.42 -9.45 6.49
N LEU A 109 23.70 -8.95 5.49
CA LEU A 109 23.84 -9.42 4.11
C LEU A 109 25.09 -8.81 3.46
N ARG A 110 25.98 -9.65 2.95
CA ARG A 110 27.21 -9.26 2.26
C ARG A 110 26.98 -9.10 0.75
N GLU A 111 27.95 -8.50 0.06
CA GLU A 111 27.93 -8.29 -1.39
C GLU A 111 27.89 -9.60 -2.20
N ASP A 112 28.38 -10.70 -1.63
CA ASP A 112 28.35 -12.05 -2.20
C ASP A 112 27.03 -12.78 -1.95
N ASN A 113 26.00 -12.08 -1.46
CA ASN A 113 24.68 -12.64 -1.09
C ASN A 113 24.72 -13.65 0.07
N ARG A 114 25.76 -13.61 0.92
CA ARG A 114 25.90 -14.48 2.09
C ARG A 114 25.70 -13.73 3.40
N CYS A 115 25.23 -14.45 4.43
CA CYS A 115 25.11 -13.89 5.78
C CYS A 115 26.50 -13.79 6.44
N SER A 116 26.84 -12.63 7.00
CA SER A 116 28.11 -12.41 7.70
C SER A 116 28.19 -13.08 9.07
N ILE A 117 27.04 -13.45 9.67
CA ILE A 117 26.94 -14.02 11.02
C ILE A 117 26.34 -15.44 10.99
N TYR A 118 26.69 -16.26 10.00
CA TYR A 118 26.00 -17.53 9.72
C TYR A 118 25.87 -18.45 10.95
N ASP A 119 26.92 -18.52 11.78
CA ASP A 119 26.99 -19.37 12.97
C ASP A 119 26.31 -18.75 14.20
N GLU A 120 26.05 -17.44 14.19
CA GLU A 120 25.43 -16.66 15.26
C GLU A 120 23.98 -16.24 14.91
N ARG A 121 23.44 -16.78 13.81
CA ARG A 121 22.08 -16.48 13.35
C ARG A 121 21.04 -16.71 14.46
N PRO A 122 19.99 -15.87 14.53
CA PRO A 122 18.86 -16.13 15.41
C PRO A 122 18.11 -17.40 14.98
N GLN A 123 17.34 -18.00 15.89
CA GLN A 123 16.68 -19.28 15.67
C GLN A 123 15.78 -19.28 14.43
N ILE A 124 15.01 -18.21 14.20
CA ILE A 124 14.16 -18.04 13.00
C ILE A 124 14.93 -18.23 11.68
N CYS A 125 16.18 -17.77 11.61
CA CYS A 125 17.01 -17.95 10.41
C CYS A 125 17.65 -19.35 10.33
N ARG A 126 17.75 -20.07 11.44
CA ARG A 126 18.24 -21.45 11.50
C ARG A 126 17.16 -22.46 11.15
N ASP A 127 15.93 -22.17 11.54
CA ASP A 127 14.75 -23.01 11.25
C ASP A 127 14.35 -22.95 9.77
N TYR A 128 14.87 -21.98 9.03
CA TYR A 128 14.65 -21.84 7.60
C TYR A 128 15.16 -23.06 6.81
N SER A 129 14.30 -23.59 5.94
CA SER A 129 14.59 -24.70 5.03
C SER A 129 14.50 -24.26 3.57
N THR A 130 15.27 -24.90 2.70
CA THR A 130 15.19 -24.68 1.23
C THR A 130 14.12 -25.53 0.55
N GLY A 131 13.30 -26.29 1.31
CA GLY A 131 12.25 -27.15 0.77
C GLY A 131 11.15 -26.38 0.05
N ASP A 132 10.60 -25.35 0.70
CA ASP A 132 9.53 -24.49 0.17
C ASP A 132 10.06 -23.08 -0.17
N CYS A 133 11.30 -23.01 -0.64
CA CYS A 133 11.98 -21.73 -0.91
C CYS A 133 11.61 -21.15 -2.27
N GLU A 134 11.40 -19.82 -2.33
CA GLU A 134 11.24 -19.01 -3.56
C GLU A 134 12.45 -19.02 -4.52
N TYR A 135 13.41 -19.93 -4.36
CA TYR A 135 14.60 -20.01 -5.21
C TYR A 135 14.22 -20.25 -6.67
N GLU A 136 13.20 -21.07 -6.92
CA GLU A 136 12.76 -21.49 -8.27
C GLU A 136 11.56 -20.69 -8.83
N ASP A 137 10.95 -19.79 -8.04
CA ASP A 137 9.83 -18.90 -8.43
C ASP A 137 8.62 -19.57 -9.10
N ASP A 138 8.35 -20.86 -8.86
CA ASP A 138 7.23 -21.57 -9.48
C ASP A 138 5.89 -21.44 -8.73
N TRP A 139 5.89 -20.73 -7.60
CA TRP A 139 4.73 -20.62 -6.71
C TRP A 139 3.90 -19.35 -6.96
N VAL A 140 2.59 -19.45 -6.68
CA VAL A 140 1.60 -18.38 -6.92
C VAL A 140 0.84 -18.11 -5.63
N TYR A 141 0.80 -16.84 -5.21
CA TYR A 141 0.00 -16.40 -4.06
C TYR A 141 -1.49 -16.49 -4.34
N ASP A 142 -2.31 -16.73 -3.32
CA ASP A 142 -3.78 -16.62 -3.45
C ASP A 142 -4.15 -15.16 -3.76
N HIS A 143 -3.52 -14.24 -3.02
CA HIS A 143 -3.61 -12.80 -3.24
C HIS A 143 -2.28 -12.12 -2.91
N TYR A 144 -1.98 -11.04 -3.63
CA TYR A 144 -0.79 -10.22 -3.40
C TYR A 144 -1.17 -8.74 -3.54
N PHE A 145 -1.07 -8.00 -2.45
CA PHE A 145 -1.46 -6.59 -2.34
C PHE A 145 -0.22 -5.71 -2.19
N GLU A 146 -0.02 -4.81 -3.13
CA GLU A 146 1.04 -3.81 -3.15
C GLU A 146 0.50 -2.40 -2.90
N THR A 147 -0.81 -2.18 -3.09
CA THR A 147 -1.43 -0.87 -2.91
C THR A 147 -2.62 -0.93 -1.96
N SER A 148 -2.86 0.17 -1.27
CA SER A 148 -4.02 0.31 -0.39
C SER A 148 -5.36 0.24 -1.13
N GLU A 149 -5.37 0.59 -2.42
CA GLU A 149 -6.55 0.55 -3.28
C GLU A 149 -6.96 -0.90 -3.58
N GLN A 150 -5.99 -1.79 -3.84
CA GLN A 150 -6.29 -3.22 -4.04
C GLN A 150 -6.95 -3.83 -2.80
N VAL A 151 -6.53 -3.42 -1.61
CA VAL A 151 -7.13 -3.87 -0.34
C VAL A 151 -8.54 -3.34 -0.17
N GLU A 152 -8.80 -2.08 -0.51
CA GLU A 152 -10.17 -1.51 -0.48
C GLU A 152 -11.11 -2.26 -1.43
N GLU A 153 -10.65 -2.52 -2.67
CA GLU A 153 -11.43 -3.27 -3.66
C GLU A 153 -11.73 -4.70 -3.19
N TYR A 154 -10.74 -5.37 -2.59
CA TYR A 154 -10.92 -6.69 -2.00
C TYR A 154 -11.90 -6.66 -0.82
N ALA A 155 -11.73 -5.72 0.11
CA ALA A 155 -12.60 -5.54 1.27
C ALA A 155 -14.06 -5.30 0.88
N GLU A 156 -14.30 -4.43 -0.12
CA GLU A 156 -15.65 -4.20 -0.67
C GLU A 156 -16.23 -5.49 -1.31
N ALA A 157 -15.39 -6.30 -1.97
CA ALA A 157 -15.85 -7.54 -2.57
C ALA A 157 -16.29 -8.58 -1.51
N VAL A 158 -15.59 -8.65 -0.37
CA VAL A 158 -15.87 -9.64 0.69
C VAL A 158 -16.88 -9.17 1.74
N LEU A 159 -16.86 -7.88 2.13
CA LEU A 159 -17.75 -7.31 3.15
C LEU A 159 -18.99 -6.61 2.55
N GLY A 160 -18.97 -6.29 1.26
CA GLY A 160 -19.95 -5.40 0.62
C GLY A 160 -19.53 -3.92 0.70
N PRO A 161 -20.25 -3.01 0.01
CA PRO A 161 -19.89 -1.59 -0.04
C PRO A 161 -19.94 -0.92 1.33
N ARG A 162 -19.05 0.07 1.56
CA ARG A 162 -19.17 0.97 2.71
C ARG A 162 -20.51 1.71 2.67
N ASP A 163 -21.08 1.95 3.84
CA ASP A 163 -22.32 2.70 3.99
C ASP A 163 -22.26 4.02 3.22
N GLY A 164 -23.23 4.21 2.32
CA GLY A 164 -23.35 5.43 1.51
C GLY A 164 -22.65 5.38 0.14
N ARG A 165 -22.01 4.28 -0.27
CA ARG A 165 -21.40 4.14 -1.60
C ARG A 165 -21.90 2.91 -2.35
N THR A 166 -22.99 3.01 -3.10
CA THR A 166 -23.43 1.93 -4.00
C THR A 166 -23.09 2.26 -5.45
N LEU A 167 -21.82 2.11 -5.85
CA LEU A 167 -21.42 2.17 -7.26
C LEU A 167 -21.69 0.85 -7.99
N ARG A 168 -21.90 -0.23 -7.24
CA ARG A 168 -22.11 -1.56 -7.80
C ARG A 168 -23.50 -1.68 -8.41
N SER A 169 -23.55 -2.19 -9.64
CA SER A 169 -24.81 -2.60 -10.26
C SER A 169 -25.52 -3.64 -9.38
N PRO A 170 -26.86 -3.61 -9.29
CA PRO A 170 -27.62 -4.64 -8.58
C PRO A 170 -27.24 -6.05 -9.06
N LYS A 171 -27.34 -7.04 -8.16
CA LYS A 171 -27.13 -8.44 -8.51
C LYS A 171 -28.01 -8.80 -9.71
N PRO A 172 -27.46 -9.41 -10.77
CA PRO A 172 -28.28 -9.91 -11.88
C PRO A 172 -29.36 -10.85 -11.33
N GLY A 173 -30.58 -10.73 -11.84
CA GLY A 173 -31.64 -11.69 -11.50
C GLY A 173 -31.21 -13.11 -11.85
N GLU A 174 -31.84 -14.11 -11.24
CA GLU A 174 -31.47 -15.54 -11.35
C GLU A 174 -31.40 -16.06 -12.80
N ASN A 175 -32.02 -15.33 -13.74
CA ASN A 175 -32.09 -15.68 -15.16
C ASN A 175 -30.98 -15.02 -16.02
N GLY A 176 -29.97 -14.39 -15.42
CA GLY A 176 -28.73 -13.96 -16.08
C GLY A 176 -28.82 -12.75 -17.02
N PHE A 177 -30.01 -12.29 -17.40
CA PHE A 177 -30.21 -11.07 -18.18
C PHE A 177 -31.39 -10.28 -17.59
N GLY A 178 -31.08 -9.13 -17.00
CA GLY A 178 -32.02 -8.35 -16.19
C GLY A 178 -33.22 -7.85 -17.00
N ASP A 179 -34.42 -8.28 -16.59
CA ASP A 179 -35.63 -7.55 -16.94
C ASP A 179 -35.66 -6.25 -16.11
N ARG A 180 -35.75 -5.09 -16.78
CA ARG A 180 -35.79 -3.79 -16.12
C ARG A 180 -37.14 -3.63 -15.42
N GLY A 181 -37.24 -4.12 -14.19
CA GLY A 181 -38.38 -3.85 -13.30
C GLY A 181 -38.56 -2.35 -13.06
N PRO A 182 -39.80 -1.87 -12.84
CA PRO A 182 -40.10 -0.45 -12.81
C PRO A 182 -39.42 0.21 -11.61
N GLY A 183 -38.57 1.21 -11.89
CA GLY A 183 -37.80 1.94 -10.90
C GLY A 183 -38.68 2.50 -9.77
N ARG A 184 -38.40 2.10 -8.54
CA ARG A 184 -38.92 2.77 -7.34
C ARG A 184 -38.11 4.05 -7.14
N GLY A 185 -38.62 5.16 -7.67
CA GLY A 185 -38.16 6.49 -7.28
C GLY A 185 -38.49 6.74 -5.82
N ASN A 186 -37.49 7.13 -5.02
CA ASN A 186 -37.72 7.68 -3.68
C ASN A 186 -36.86 8.91 -3.45
N SER A 187 -37.49 10.09 -3.54
CA SER A 187 -37.21 11.21 -2.64
C SER A 187 -38.40 12.18 -2.68
N ARG A 188 -39.29 12.02 -1.69
CA ARG A 188 -40.25 13.05 -1.31
C ARG A 188 -39.47 14.24 -0.73
N SER A 189 -39.23 15.28 -1.52
CA SER A 189 -38.98 16.62 -1.01
C SER A 189 -40.31 17.38 -0.94
N SER A 190 -40.99 17.26 0.18
CA SER A 190 -42.19 18.05 0.49
C SER A 190 -41.80 19.49 0.83
N LEU A 191 -41.76 20.36 -0.19
CA LEU A 191 -41.83 21.81 0.00
C LEU A 191 -43.31 22.24 -0.07
N PRO A 192 -43.85 22.96 0.93
CA PRO A 192 -45.22 23.44 0.86
C PRO A 192 -45.32 24.62 -0.13
N ARG A 193 -46.21 24.48 -1.12
CA ARG A 193 -46.56 25.55 -2.07
C ARG A 193 -47.14 26.75 -1.31
N LEU A 194 -46.42 27.87 -1.30
CA LEU A 194 -46.93 29.19 -0.93
C LEU A 194 -48.13 29.54 -1.83
N ARG A 195 -49.35 29.44 -1.28
CA ARG A 195 -50.55 29.97 -1.93
C ARG A 195 -50.54 31.50 -1.84
N ARG A 196 -50.38 32.18 -2.98
CA ARG A 196 -50.66 33.62 -3.10
C ARG A 196 -52.12 33.88 -2.73
N ARG A 197 -52.34 34.54 -1.59
CA ARG A 197 -53.66 35.07 -1.20
C ARG A 197 -53.91 36.35 -2.00
N ARG A 198 -54.96 36.35 -2.83
CA ARG A 198 -55.51 37.57 -3.45
C ARG A 198 -56.09 38.46 -2.35
N LEU A 199 -55.81 39.75 -2.45
CA LEU A 199 -56.42 40.80 -1.63
C LEU A 199 -57.86 41.04 -2.11
N SER A 200 -58.82 41.00 -1.19
CA SER A 200 -60.12 41.64 -1.36
C SER A 200 -60.83 41.80 -0.02
N GLY A 201 -61.24 43.03 0.29
CA GLY A 201 -62.43 43.28 1.11
C GLY A 201 -62.18 43.80 2.53
N ARG A 202 -62.39 45.11 2.69
CA ARG A 202 -62.59 45.83 3.95
C ARG A 202 -63.93 45.44 4.61
N ASN A 203 -63.98 45.59 5.95
CA ASN A 203 -65.03 46.19 6.80
C ASN A 203 -64.76 45.67 8.24
N GLY A 204 -64.22 46.46 9.18
CA GLY A 204 -64.94 47.41 10.08
C GLY A 204 -65.78 46.63 11.12
N SER A 205 -65.77 46.80 12.44
CA SER A 205 -65.20 47.76 13.44
C SER A 205 -65.33 47.08 14.84
N PRO A 206 -65.27 47.78 15.99
CA PRO A 206 -64.12 48.04 16.87
C PRO A 206 -64.24 47.30 18.24
N PRO A 207 -63.37 47.56 19.26
CA PRO A 207 -63.16 46.65 20.39
C PRO A 207 -64.04 46.97 21.60
N ASN A 208 -64.19 46.01 22.52
CA ASN A 208 -64.61 46.27 23.89
C ASN A 208 -63.63 45.64 24.88
N SER A 209 -63.16 46.52 25.77
CA SER A 209 -62.76 46.31 27.17
C SER A 209 -61.49 45.51 27.46
#